data_AF-A0A1S7S6L5-F1
#
_entry.id   AF-A0A1S7S6L5-F1
#
_cell.length_a   1.000
_cell.length_b   1.000
_cell.length_c   1.000
_cell.angle_alpha   90.00
_cell.angle_beta   90.00
_cell.angle_gamma   90.00
#
_symmetry.space_group_name_H-M   'P 1'
#
loop_
_entity.id
_entity.type
_entity.pdbx_description
1 polymer ?
#
loop_
_entity_poly.entity_id
_entity_poly.type
_entity_poly.pdbx_seq_one_letter_code
_entity_poly.pdbx_strand_id
1 'polypeptide(L)'
;MRIDIIDTDAGFEAIRQNWEAVFMADPHARHFLSWGWLRDYMPRRKRWFILALRERPEGSPYVAFFPLRLVTEPDKKTGRFHDSIVMAGNAAADYTGFITLPDYENHAVAGFCSYIRQQNWTELKLDYLSGPPQRHSAMIRALQGPLVMFRDNMPTNPYNINNCICPVVSLPDTFDGYLDSHMSSQTRQKLRRFLRKVEGDDEYRITFATKETIKRDMDILFDFWRIRWAPHKGKERTELLIGATRQMLMDVYIRGDLEVPVLWFGDQPLGALANIIDRQKKSVLFYITGRDENWKTPSPGLVLHGHCIRRAIEQGFKTYDFLRGNEPYKYFFGPEEQKLSCTLFRTRSGDNLGGTLHPRSIRFVYEQGLKFYKSGSKPAANIAFTQVLAAAPDHSGAQFGLANLTFDRGEFREAEIAFLALLASGQDPVLLWMRIGEARLAQQHYHEASEAFRQVTNRAPFHREALYKCAVALIAAERAMEGAEILDRLQHYHSDDAAHLEYAEKARAALARLELAKPKTAMPADVITLAAKPKTTGKRWHPPKVLH
;
A
#
# COMPACT_ATOMS: atom_id res chain seq x y z
N MET A 1 29.77 2.94 -16.59
CA MET A 1 28.42 3.25 -16.07
C MET A 1 28.40 3.32 -14.56
N ARG A 2 27.45 4.06 -14.02
CA ARG A 2 27.04 4.21 -12.62
C ARG A 2 25.51 4.12 -12.55
N ILE A 3 24.98 3.56 -11.47
CA ILE A 3 23.55 3.63 -11.12
C ILE A 3 23.39 4.63 -9.98
N ASP A 4 22.50 5.59 -10.14
CA ASP A 4 21.95 6.38 -9.05
C ASP A 4 20.49 5.97 -8.81
N ILE A 5 20.02 6.17 -7.57
CA ILE A 5 18.66 5.84 -7.16
C ILE A 5 17.88 7.14 -6.96
N ILE A 6 16.72 7.25 -7.61
CA ILE A 6 15.80 8.39 -7.45
C ILE A 6 14.51 7.85 -6.85
N ASP A 7 14.15 8.30 -5.65
CA ASP A 7 13.04 7.76 -4.84
C ASP A 7 12.23 8.86 -4.12
N THR A 8 12.36 10.11 -4.56
CA THR A 8 11.61 11.27 -4.07
C THR A 8 10.96 12.01 -5.24
N ASP A 9 9.76 12.56 -5.04
CA ASP A 9 9.02 13.28 -6.08
C ASP A 9 9.84 14.46 -6.64
N ALA A 10 10.54 15.19 -5.76
CA ALA A 10 11.44 16.28 -6.15
C ALA A 10 12.63 15.80 -7.02
N GLY A 11 13.22 14.64 -6.69
CA GLY A 11 14.27 14.04 -7.51
C GLY A 11 13.77 13.58 -8.88
N PHE A 12 12.51 13.16 -8.99
CA PHE A 12 11.89 12.78 -10.27
C PHE A 12 11.46 13.98 -11.13
N GLU A 13 11.03 15.09 -10.51
CA GLU A 13 10.82 16.36 -11.22
C GLU A 13 12.15 16.92 -11.74
N ALA A 14 13.21 16.90 -10.94
CA ALA A 14 14.52 17.43 -11.30
C ALA A 14 15.15 16.79 -12.56
N ILE A 15 14.79 15.54 -12.88
CA ILE A 15 15.29 14.83 -14.08
C ILE A 15 14.34 14.88 -15.28
N ARG A 16 13.22 15.61 -15.20
CA ARG A 16 12.16 15.63 -16.23
C ARG A 16 12.69 15.79 -17.65
N GLN A 17 13.47 16.83 -17.92
CA GLN A 17 13.97 17.12 -19.27
C GLN A 17 14.86 15.99 -19.81
N ASN A 18 15.69 15.40 -18.95
CA ASN A 18 16.53 14.26 -19.30
C ASN A 18 15.68 13.00 -19.56
N TRP A 19 14.63 12.77 -18.76
CA TRP A 19 13.69 11.67 -18.99
C TRP A 19 12.95 11.83 -20.31
N GLU A 20 12.40 13.01 -20.60
CA GLU A 20 11.70 13.31 -21.85
C GLU A 20 12.62 13.11 -23.07
N ALA A 21 13.90 13.52 -22.99
CA ALA A 21 14.88 13.28 -24.04
C ALA A 21 15.16 11.77 -24.27
N VAL A 22 15.41 10.99 -23.22
CA VAL A 22 15.63 9.53 -23.33
C VAL A 22 14.36 8.81 -23.82
N PHE A 23 13.19 9.23 -23.35
CA PHE A 23 11.90 8.68 -23.76
C PHE A 23 11.63 8.91 -25.25
N MET A 24 11.98 10.08 -25.79
CA MET A 24 11.83 10.37 -27.21
C MET A 24 12.81 9.57 -28.07
N ALA A 25 14.06 9.41 -27.62
CA ALA A 25 15.11 8.66 -28.31
C ALA A 25 14.89 7.13 -28.30
N ASP A 26 14.24 6.56 -27.29
CA ASP A 26 13.96 5.11 -27.22
C ASP A 26 12.80 4.72 -28.18
N PRO A 27 13.04 3.86 -29.20
CA PRO A 27 12.00 3.42 -30.14
C PRO A 27 10.97 2.46 -29.51
N HIS A 28 11.29 1.84 -28.38
CA HIS A 28 10.43 0.94 -27.62
C HIS A 28 9.71 1.62 -26.46
N ALA A 29 10.02 2.88 -26.14
CA ALA A 29 9.23 3.65 -25.18
C ALA A 29 7.77 3.83 -25.66
N ARG A 30 6.84 3.76 -24.71
CA ARG A 30 5.38 3.87 -24.89
C ARG A 30 4.79 4.72 -23.76
N HIS A 31 3.61 5.31 -23.97
CA HIS A 31 2.92 6.23 -23.05
C HIS A 31 3.11 5.99 -21.54
N PHE A 32 2.98 4.74 -21.07
CA PHE A 32 3.08 4.37 -19.65
C PHE A 32 4.50 4.48 -19.05
N LEU A 33 5.51 4.76 -19.86
CA LEU A 33 6.87 5.13 -19.46
C LEU A 33 7.15 6.63 -19.68
N SER A 34 6.17 7.41 -20.11
CA SER A 34 6.29 8.87 -20.19
C SER A 34 6.44 9.46 -18.79
N TRP A 35 7.22 10.54 -18.68
CA TRP A 35 7.41 11.25 -17.41
C TRP A 35 6.07 11.71 -16.83
N GLY A 36 5.22 12.29 -17.68
CA GLY A 36 3.88 12.75 -17.30
C GLY A 36 3.03 11.65 -16.68
N TRP A 37 2.88 10.50 -17.36
CA TRP A 37 2.08 9.37 -16.85
C TRP A 37 2.58 8.91 -15.47
N LEU A 38 3.88 8.66 -15.36
CA LEU A 38 4.52 8.18 -14.14
C LEU A 38 4.41 9.16 -12.98
N ARG A 39 4.54 10.48 -13.22
CA ARG A 39 4.45 11.53 -12.20
C ARG A 39 3.12 11.49 -11.45
N ASP A 40 2.01 11.30 -12.15
CA ASP A 40 0.71 11.28 -11.49
C ASP A 40 0.39 9.87 -10.93
N TYR A 41 0.97 8.81 -11.51
CA TYR A 41 0.75 7.43 -11.06
C TYR A 41 1.53 7.06 -9.79
N MET A 42 2.82 7.40 -9.73
CA MET A 42 3.77 6.88 -8.73
C MET A 42 3.55 7.41 -7.30
N PRO A 43 3.16 8.66 -7.02
CA PRO A 43 2.91 9.13 -5.65
C PRO A 43 1.81 8.34 -4.92
N ARG A 44 0.88 7.72 -5.66
CA ARG A 44 -0.17 6.82 -5.15
C ARG A 44 0.31 5.36 -4.97
N ARG A 45 1.61 5.11 -5.10
CA ARG A 45 2.27 3.80 -4.94
C ARG A 45 3.41 3.97 -3.94
N LYS A 46 3.32 3.32 -2.78
CA LYS A 46 4.37 3.44 -1.75
C LYS A 46 5.64 2.72 -2.18
N ARG A 47 6.80 3.24 -1.79
CA ARG A 47 8.13 2.63 -1.99
C ARG A 47 8.46 2.36 -3.47
N TRP A 48 8.13 3.31 -4.33
CA TRP A 48 8.69 3.37 -5.66
C TRP A 48 10.17 3.81 -5.60
N PHE A 49 10.95 3.47 -6.62
CA PHE A 49 12.30 3.96 -6.84
C PHE A 49 12.65 3.78 -8.32
N ILE A 50 13.50 4.66 -8.85
CA ILE A 50 14.00 4.62 -10.22
C ILE A 50 15.48 4.30 -10.15
N LEU A 51 15.93 3.33 -10.96
CA LEU A 51 17.35 3.15 -11.25
C LEU A 51 17.70 4.04 -12.44
N ALA A 52 18.55 5.03 -12.24
CA ALA A 52 19.01 5.95 -13.27
C ALA A 52 20.45 5.62 -13.66
N LEU A 53 20.67 5.22 -14.91
CA LEU A 53 21.98 4.88 -15.44
C LEU A 53 22.63 6.13 -16.05
N ARG A 54 23.89 6.38 -15.70
CA ARG A 54 24.75 7.35 -16.40
C ARG A 54 26.17 6.82 -16.57
N GLU A 55 26.98 7.57 -17.30
CA GLU A 55 28.42 7.32 -17.35
C GLU A 55 29.10 7.60 -16.00
N ARG A 56 30.38 7.24 -15.87
CA ARG A 56 31.12 7.43 -14.61
C ARG A 56 31.52 8.89 -14.31
N PRO A 57 31.83 9.76 -15.29
CA PRO A 57 32.20 11.15 -15.00
C PRO A 57 31.09 11.89 -14.24
N GLU A 58 31.50 12.79 -13.36
CA GLU A 58 30.54 13.61 -12.62
C GLU A 58 29.84 14.59 -13.56
N GLY A 59 28.58 14.93 -13.27
CA GLY A 59 27.73 15.73 -14.16
C GLY A 59 27.23 15.03 -15.44
N SER A 60 27.70 13.83 -15.80
CA SER A 60 27.20 13.11 -16.98
C SER A 60 25.66 12.94 -16.94
N PRO A 61 24.95 13.20 -18.05
CA PRO A 61 23.50 13.01 -18.11
C PRO A 61 23.12 11.54 -17.97
N TYR A 62 21.89 11.28 -17.56
CA TYR A 62 21.34 9.94 -17.53
C TYR A 62 21.00 9.46 -18.94
N VAL A 63 21.28 8.20 -19.21
CA VAL A 63 21.11 7.55 -20.52
C VAL A 63 20.06 6.44 -20.50
N ALA A 64 19.65 5.97 -19.31
CA ALA A 64 18.56 5.01 -19.15
C ALA A 64 17.88 5.15 -17.78
N PHE A 65 16.60 4.80 -17.71
CA PHE A 65 15.80 4.84 -16.48
C PHE A 65 14.89 3.63 -16.33
N PHE A 66 15.00 2.93 -15.19
CA PHE A 66 14.14 1.80 -14.84
C PHE A 66 13.25 2.12 -13.62
N PRO A 67 11.97 2.49 -13.83
CA PRO A 67 11.03 2.77 -12.75
C PRO A 67 10.49 1.47 -12.12
N LEU A 68 10.78 1.28 -10.83
CA LEU A 68 10.46 0.10 -10.03
C LEU A 68 9.65 0.49 -8.77
N ARG A 69 9.07 -0.50 -8.10
CA ARG A 69 8.47 -0.36 -6.76
C ARG A 69 8.56 -1.66 -5.96
N LEU A 70 8.56 -1.52 -4.65
CA LEU A 70 8.66 -2.63 -3.71
C LEU A 70 7.30 -2.98 -3.09
N VAL A 71 6.87 -4.23 -3.29
CA VAL A 71 5.72 -4.83 -2.62
C VAL A 71 6.23 -5.74 -1.52
N THR A 72 5.63 -5.68 -0.34
CA THR A 72 6.00 -6.51 0.81
C THR A 72 4.73 -7.02 1.43
N GLU A 73 4.56 -8.32 1.46
CA GLU A 73 3.34 -8.98 1.91
C GLU A 73 3.71 -10.15 2.84
N PRO A 74 2.92 -10.43 3.88
CA PRO A 74 3.12 -11.63 4.68
C PRO A 74 2.71 -12.85 3.85
N ASP A 75 3.54 -13.89 3.84
CA ASP A 75 3.15 -15.20 3.32
C ASP A 75 1.96 -15.76 4.12
N LYS A 76 0.97 -16.31 3.42
CA LYS A 76 -0.31 -16.72 4.01
C LYS A 76 -0.21 -17.93 4.94
N LYS A 77 0.88 -18.72 4.87
CA LYS A 77 1.07 -19.92 5.69
C LYS A 77 1.98 -19.64 6.90
N THR A 78 3.06 -18.91 6.68
CA THR A 78 4.13 -18.69 7.68
C THR A 78 4.04 -17.34 8.37
N GLY A 79 3.28 -16.38 7.83
CA GLY A 79 3.24 -15.00 8.31
C GLY A 79 4.51 -14.19 8.03
N ARG A 80 5.57 -14.81 7.49
CA ARG A 80 6.84 -14.14 7.16
C ARG A 80 6.63 -13.18 5.99
N PHE A 81 7.08 -11.95 6.15
CA PHE A 81 7.11 -10.96 5.07
C PHE A 81 8.14 -11.35 4.01
N HIS A 82 7.71 -11.29 2.75
CA HIS A 82 8.56 -11.46 1.57
C HIS A 82 8.53 -10.20 0.71
N ASP A 83 9.62 -9.91 0.03
CA ASP A 83 9.76 -8.72 -0.82
C ASP A 83 9.67 -9.09 -2.31
N SER A 84 8.80 -8.38 -3.03
CA SER A 84 8.65 -8.44 -4.49
C SER A 84 9.07 -7.11 -5.11
N ILE A 85 10.12 -7.12 -5.94
CA ILE A 85 10.41 -5.99 -6.84
C ILE A 85 9.50 -6.12 -8.06
N VAL A 86 8.75 -5.07 -8.38
CA VAL A 86 7.88 -5.03 -9.56
C VAL A 86 8.07 -3.70 -10.30
N MET A 87 7.77 -3.65 -11.59
CA MET A 87 7.90 -2.39 -12.34
C MET A 87 6.83 -1.39 -11.91
N ALA A 88 7.16 -0.10 -11.87
CA ALA A 88 6.36 0.91 -11.18
C ALA A 88 4.90 0.96 -11.69
N GLY A 89 4.71 0.89 -13.00
CA GLY A 89 3.40 0.91 -13.67
C GLY A 89 2.55 -0.36 -13.51
N ASN A 90 3.11 -1.47 -13.01
CA ASN A 90 2.37 -2.73 -12.90
C ASN A 90 1.09 -2.55 -12.06
N ALA A 91 -0.01 -3.10 -12.57
CA ALA A 91 -1.42 -2.98 -12.16
C ALA A 91 -2.26 -1.92 -12.91
N ALA A 92 -1.67 -1.00 -13.68
CA ALA A 92 -2.43 -0.12 -14.58
C ALA A 92 -1.77 0.15 -15.95
N ALA A 93 -0.46 -0.02 -16.06
CA ALA A 93 0.22 0.08 -17.35
C ALA A 93 0.08 -1.20 -18.16
N ASP A 94 -0.13 -1.04 -19.48
CA ASP A 94 -0.10 -2.12 -20.46
C ASP A 94 1.29 -2.35 -21.06
N TYR A 95 2.15 -1.32 -21.01
CA TYR A 95 3.56 -1.38 -21.40
C TYR A 95 4.45 -0.96 -20.24
N THR A 96 5.45 -1.75 -19.90
CA THR A 96 6.35 -1.51 -18.77
C THR A 96 7.78 -1.87 -19.14
N GLY A 97 8.74 -1.65 -18.24
CA GLY A 97 10.16 -1.87 -18.48
C GLY A 97 10.97 -0.65 -18.09
N PHE A 98 12.05 -0.43 -18.84
CA PHE A 98 12.91 0.74 -18.75
C PHE A 98 12.98 1.44 -20.10
N ILE A 99 13.35 2.73 -20.08
CA ILE A 99 13.73 3.49 -21.26
C ILE A 99 15.25 3.65 -21.33
N THR A 100 15.83 3.68 -22.53
CA THR A 100 17.27 3.86 -22.75
C THR A 100 17.56 4.56 -24.06
N LEU A 101 18.65 5.33 -24.10
CA LEU A 101 19.29 5.67 -25.37
C LEU A 101 19.72 4.37 -26.08
N PRO A 102 19.51 4.22 -27.41
CA PRO A 102 19.76 2.96 -28.12
C PRO A 102 21.17 2.37 -27.91
N ASP A 103 22.20 3.22 -28.01
CA ASP A 103 23.61 2.80 -27.86
C ASP A 103 23.96 2.27 -26.45
N TYR A 104 23.09 2.54 -25.47
CA TYR A 104 23.26 2.15 -24.08
C TYR A 104 22.41 0.93 -23.67
N GLU A 105 21.65 0.30 -24.58
CA GLU A 105 20.78 -0.85 -24.28
C GLU A 105 21.48 -1.95 -23.46
N ASN A 106 22.64 -2.44 -23.94
CA ASN A 106 23.41 -3.48 -23.24
C ASN A 106 23.96 -2.98 -21.89
N HIS A 107 24.36 -1.71 -21.82
CA HIS A 107 24.87 -1.06 -20.61
C HIS A 107 23.77 -0.89 -19.56
N ALA A 108 22.54 -0.59 -19.97
CA ALA A 108 21.35 -0.48 -19.14
C ALA A 108 20.96 -1.82 -18.55
N VAL A 109 20.82 -2.87 -19.38
CA VAL A 109 20.54 -4.23 -18.90
C VAL A 109 21.61 -4.68 -17.90
N ALA A 110 22.89 -4.54 -18.22
CA ALA A 110 23.97 -4.94 -17.33
C ALA A 110 23.96 -4.18 -15.99
N GLY A 111 23.82 -2.84 -16.04
CA GLY A 111 23.80 -1.99 -14.85
C GLY A 111 22.60 -2.27 -13.94
N PHE A 112 21.39 -2.32 -14.51
CA PHE A 112 20.16 -2.58 -13.76
C PHE A 112 20.14 -3.99 -13.16
N CYS A 113 20.48 -5.03 -13.92
CA CYS A 113 20.52 -6.39 -13.40
C CYS A 113 21.63 -6.57 -12.34
N SER A 114 22.79 -5.91 -12.50
CA SER A 114 23.85 -5.91 -11.48
C SER A 114 23.37 -5.31 -10.16
N TYR A 115 22.68 -4.17 -10.19
CA TYR A 115 22.08 -3.55 -9.01
C TYR A 115 21.04 -4.48 -8.36
N ILE A 116 20.10 -5.02 -9.15
CA ILE A 116 18.99 -5.84 -8.65
C ILE A 116 19.50 -7.13 -7.98
N ARG A 117 20.57 -7.75 -8.48
CA ARG A 117 21.20 -8.94 -7.87
C ARG A 117 21.75 -8.71 -6.47
N GLN A 118 22.06 -7.47 -6.11
CA GLN A 118 22.59 -7.09 -4.80
C GLN A 118 21.49 -6.73 -3.80
N GLN A 119 20.22 -6.75 -4.19
CA GLN A 119 19.09 -6.42 -3.34
C GLN A 119 18.47 -7.68 -2.70
N ASN A 120 17.92 -7.53 -1.50
CA ASN A 120 17.23 -8.61 -0.79
C ASN A 120 15.77 -8.70 -1.23
N TRP A 121 15.41 -9.68 -2.07
CA TRP A 121 14.04 -9.93 -2.54
C TRP A 121 13.76 -11.42 -2.71
N THR A 122 12.49 -11.83 -2.62
CA THR A 122 11.99 -13.18 -2.94
C THR A 122 11.57 -13.27 -4.40
N GLU A 123 10.89 -12.24 -4.93
CA GLU A 123 10.41 -12.21 -6.32
C GLU A 123 10.82 -10.94 -7.06
N LEU A 124 11.07 -11.07 -8.36
CA LEU A 124 11.16 -9.96 -9.30
C LEU A 124 10.20 -10.23 -10.47
N LYS A 125 9.26 -9.30 -10.70
CA LYS A 125 8.17 -9.45 -11.68
C LYS A 125 8.37 -8.50 -12.85
N LEU A 126 8.81 -9.05 -13.98
CA LEU A 126 8.95 -8.36 -15.25
C LEU A 126 7.69 -8.57 -16.11
N ASP A 127 6.51 -8.22 -15.58
CA ASP A 127 5.23 -8.35 -16.30
C ASP A 127 5.05 -7.22 -17.35
N TYR A 128 4.80 -7.59 -18.60
CA TYR A 128 4.55 -6.69 -19.75
C TYR A 128 5.77 -5.85 -20.16
N LEU A 129 6.97 -6.39 -19.91
CA LEU A 129 8.24 -5.82 -20.28
C LEU A 129 8.33 -5.62 -21.80
N SER A 130 8.47 -4.34 -22.17
CA SER A 130 8.63 -3.82 -23.53
C SER A 130 10.11 -3.63 -23.87
N GLY A 131 10.44 -3.78 -25.15
CA GLY A 131 11.80 -3.68 -25.67
C GLY A 131 12.07 -4.69 -26.78
N PRO A 132 13.32 -4.76 -27.28
CA PRO A 132 13.73 -5.78 -28.24
C PRO A 132 13.85 -7.15 -27.54
N PRO A 133 13.62 -8.29 -28.22
CA PRO A 133 13.74 -9.63 -27.62
C PRO A 133 15.10 -9.92 -26.95
N GLN A 134 16.15 -9.25 -27.43
CA GLN A 134 17.51 -9.31 -26.90
C GLN A 134 17.60 -8.73 -25.48
N ARG A 135 16.80 -7.69 -25.14
CA ARG A 135 16.70 -7.09 -23.80
C ARG A 135 16.26 -8.14 -22.79
N HIS A 136 15.11 -8.77 -23.05
CA HIS A 136 14.54 -9.85 -22.23
C HIS A 136 15.52 -11.02 -22.06
N SER A 137 16.09 -11.49 -23.17
CA SER A 137 17.09 -12.57 -23.17
C SER A 137 18.33 -12.24 -22.34
N ALA A 138 18.82 -10.99 -22.41
CA ALA A 138 19.97 -10.52 -21.64
C ALA A 138 19.64 -10.37 -20.15
N MET A 139 18.45 -9.87 -19.80
CA MET A 139 17.98 -9.83 -18.41
C MET A 139 17.87 -11.25 -17.81
N ILE A 140 17.33 -12.22 -18.54
CA ILE A 140 17.28 -13.64 -18.12
C ILE A 140 18.68 -14.19 -17.86
N ARG A 141 19.64 -13.99 -18.78
CA ARG A 141 21.04 -14.42 -18.56
C ARG A 141 21.69 -13.73 -17.37
N ALA A 142 21.40 -12.46 -17.16
CA ALA A 142 21.98 -11.67 -16.08
C ALA A 142 21.41 -12.03 -14.70
N LEU A 143 20.11 -12.33 -14.58
CA LEU A 143 19.40 -12.48 -13.29
C LEU A 143 19.27 -13.92 -12.79
N GLN A 144 19.28 -14.93 -13.67
CA GLN A 144 19.20 -16.34 -13.25
C GLN A 144 20.49 -16.81 -12.57
N GLY A 145 20.41 -17.88 -11.77
CA GLY A 145 21.60 -18.53 -11.22
C GLY A 145 21.31 -19.64 -10.20
N PRO A 146 22.31 -19.97 -9.35
CA PRO A 146 22.15 -20.98 -8.30
C PRO A 146 21.04 -20.65 -7.32
N LEU A 147 20.91 -19.38 -6.89
CA LEU A 147 19.91 -18.94 -5.91
C LEU A 147 18.56 -18.51 -6.51
N VAL A 148 18.54 -18.16 -7.81
CA VAL A 148 17.39 -17.56 -8.50
C VAL A 148 17.00 -18.42 -9.69
N MET A 149 15.76 -18.89 -9.69
CA MET A 149 15.12 -19.47 -10.87
C MET A 149 14.27 -18.43 -11.58
N PHE A 150 13.97 -18.65 -12.86
CA PHE A 150 13.01 -17.87 -13.61
C PHE A 150 11.96 -18.78 -14.24
N ARG A 151 10.80 -18.20 -14.54
CA ARG A 151 9.78 -18.81 -15.38
C ARG A 151 9.14 -17.70 -16.22
N ASP A 152 9.07 -17.91 -17.53
CA ASP A 152 8.22 -17.12 -18.39
C ASP A 152 6.75 -17.47 -18.15
N ASN A 153 5.93 -16.43 -18.08
CA ASN A 153 4.50 -16.51 -17.85
C ASN A 153 3.79 -16.04 -19.11
N MET A 154 2.78 -16.78 -19.54
CA MET A 154 1.82 -16.31 -20.54
C MET A 154 0.49 -16.09 -19.81
N PRO A 155 0.22 -14.87 -19.29
CA PRO A 155 -1.01 -14.57 -18.57
C PRO A 155 -2.20 -14.67 -19.51
N THR A 156 -2.83 -15.84 -19.52
CA THR A 156 -4.11 -16.09 -20.18
C THR A 156 -5.29 -15.88 -19.23
N ASN A 157 -6.45 -15.53 -19.78
CA ASN A 157 -7.71 -15.48 -19.04
C ASN A 157 -8.62 -16.68 -19.43
N PRO A 158 -9.78 -16.88 -18.79
CA PRO A 158 -10.69 -18.00 -19.11
C PRO A 158 -11.24 -18.01 -20.55
N TYR A 159 -11.07 -16.93 -21.32
CA TYR A 159 -11.43 -16.84 -22.74
C TYR A 159 -10.23 -17.07 -23.67
N ASN A 160 -9.13 -17.64 -23.15
CA ASN A 160 -7.87 -17.90 -23.85
C ASN A 160 -7.18 -16.64 -24.43
N ILE A 161 -7.47 -15.45 -23.89
CA ILE A 161 -6.83 -14.21 -24.32
C ILE A 161 -5.42 -14.12 -23.76
N ASN A 162 -4.41 -14.02 -24.64
CA ASN A 162 -3.01 -13.84 -24.30
C ASN A 162 -2.70 -12.34 -24.11
N ASN A 163 -2.44 -11.93 -22.86
CA ASN A 163 -2.13 -10.54 -22.52
C ASN A 163 -0.67 -10.13 -22.80
N CYS A 164 0.16 -11.01 -23.37
CA CYS A 164 1.47 -10.68 -23.93
C CYS A 164 1.41 -10.27 -25.41
N ILE A 165 0.25 -10.34 -26.06
CA ILE A 165 0.04 -9.86 -27.44
C ILE A 165 -0.66 -8.51 -27.37
N CYS A 166 -0.18 -7.53 -28.12
CA CYS A 166 -0.79 -6.20 -28.27
C CYS A 166 -1.06 -5.95 -29.77
N PRO A 167 -2.32 -6.00 -30.22
CA PRO A 167 -2.66 -5.71 -31.61
C PRO A 167 -2.57 -4.20 -31.91
N VAL A 168 -1.73 -3.79 -32.85
CA VAL A 168 -1.50 -2.38 -33.22
C VAL A 168 -1.75 -2.17 -34.70
N VAL A 169 -2.57 -1.19 -35.06
CA VAL A 169 -2.84 -0.78 -36.44
C VAL A 169 -1.93 0.37 -36.84
N SER A 170 -1.25 0.25 -37.98
CA SER A 170 -0.52 1.37 -38.59
C SER A 170 -1.50 2.31 -39.31
N LEU A 171 -1.33 3.62 -39.18
CA LEU A 171 -2.24 4.61 -39.75
C LEU A 171 -1.60 5.29 -40.98
N PRO A 172 -2.09 4.99 -42.20
CA PRO A 172 -1.70 5.72 -43.41
C PRO A 172 -2.35 7.11 -43.45
N ASP A 173 -1.99 7.92 -44.44
CA ASP A 173 -2.40 9.34 -44.51
C ASP A 173 -3.88 9.58 -44.90
N THR A 174 -4.62 8.54 -45.31
CA THR A 174 -6.06 8.65 -45.63
C THR A 174 -6.87 7.48 -45.08
N PHE A 175 -8.12 7.74 -44.70
CA PHE A 175 -9.01 6.71 -44.18
C PHE A 175 -9.40 5.66 -45.24
N ASP A 176 -9.63 6.08 -46.50
CA ASP A 176 -9.84 5.14 -47.61
C ASP A 176 -8.60 4.25 -47.84
N GLY A 177 -7.38 4.82 -47.77
CA GLY A 177 -6.14 4.05 -47.83
C GLY A 177 -6.01 3.03 -46.71
N TYR A 178 -6.39 3.37 -45.47
CA TYR A 178 -6.48 2.43 -44.35
C TYR A 178 -7.48 1.31 -44.62
N LEU A 179 -8.71 1.66 -45.02
CA LEU A 179 -9.79 0.71 -45.29
C LEU A 179 -9.39 -0.32 -46.35
N ASP A 180 -8.62 0.11 -47.36
CA ASP A 180 -8.25 -0.73 -48.50
C ASP A 180 -6.98 -1.57 -48.26
N SER A 181 -6.09 -1.13 -47.37
CA SER A 181 -4.83 -1.83 -47.06
C SER A 181 -4.90 -2.76 -45.83
N HIS A 182 -5.65 -2.39 -44.79
CA HIS A 182 -5.67 -3.12 -43.51
C HIS A 182 -6.93 -3.99 -43.32
N MET A 183 -8.08 -3.59 -43.87
CA MET A 183 -9.36 -4.27 -43.59
C MET A 183 -9.78 -5.23 -44.72
N SER A 184 -10.32 -6.39 -44.35
CA SER A 184 -10.93 -7.30 -45.33
C SER A 184 -12.14 -6.64 -46.02
N SER A 185 -12.38 -6.98 -47.29
CA SER A 185 -13.44 -6.34 -48.10
C SER A 185 -14.83 -6.40 -47.43
N GLN A 186 -15.16 -7.54 -46.79
CA GLN A 186 -16.40 -7.73 -46.04
C GLN A 186 -16.51 -6.79 -44.82
N THR A 187 -15.45 -6.69 -44.01
CA THR A 187 -15.46 -5.84 -42.82
C THR A 187 -15.44 -4.35 -43.20
N ARG A 188 -14.68 -3.98 -44.23
CA ARG A 188 -14.69 -2.63 -44.84
C ARG A 188 -16.09 -2.23 -45.28
N GLN A 189 -16.79 -3.09 -46.04
CA GLN A 189 -18.17 -2.81 -46.50
C GLN A 189 -19.13 -2.66 -45.33
N LYS A 190 -19.01 -3.52 -44.30
CA LYS A 190 -19.82 -3.46 -43.08
C LYS A 190 -19.58 -2.17 -42.30
N LEU A 191 -18.32 -1.74 -42.15
CA LEU A 191 -17.96 -0.49 -41.47
C LEU A 191 -18.47 0.74 -42.24
N ARG A 192 -18.20 0.84 -43.56
CA ARG A 192 -18.74 1.93 -44.41
C ARG A 192 -20.26 2.01 -44.36
N ARG A 193 -20.98 0.89 -44.23
CA ARG A 193 -22.44 0.88 -44.07
C ARG A 193 -22.88 1.40 -42.69
N PHE A 194 -22.20 1.00 -41.61
CA PHE A 194 -22.56 1.44 -40.26
C PHE A 194 -22.20 2.90 -40.00
N LEU A 195 -21.05 3.39 -40.49
CA LEU A 195 -20.70 4.81 -40.40
C LEU A 195 -21.73 5.67 -41.15
N ARG A 196 -22.03 5.35 -42.42
CA ARG A 196 -23.07 6.07 -43.18
C ARG A 196 -24.46 6.03 -42.54
N LYS A 197 -24.82 4.97 -41.81
CA LYS A 197 -26.06 4.97 -41.02
C LYS A 197 -25.96 6.00 -39.89
N VAL A 198 -24.91 5.92 -39.07
CA VAL A 198 -24.71 6.78 -37.90
C VAL A 198 -24.51 8.26 -38.27
N GLU A 199 -24.13 8.55 -39.51
CA GLU A 199 -23.87 9.91 -40.02
C GLU A 199 -25.05 10.50 -40.81
N GLY A 200 -26.03 9.69 -41.21
CA GLY A 200 -27.17 10.10 -42.05
C GLY A 200 -28.53 9.85 -41.40
N ASP A 201 -28.55 9.62 -40.09
CA ASP A 201 -29.73 9.30 -39.28
C ASP A 201 -29.62 10.09 -37.98
N ASP A 202 -30.40 11.16 -37.84
CA ASP A 202 -30.32 12.14 -36.75
C ASP A 202 -30.60 11.54 -35.36
N GLU A 203 -31.16 10.33 -35.29
CA GLU A 203 -31.29 9.58 -34.03
C GLU A 203 -29.92 9.15 -33.47
N TYR A 204 -28.87 9.04 -34.31
CA TYR A 204 -27.53 8.65 -33.86
C TYR A 204 -26.61 9.86 -33.70
N ARG A 205 -25.76 9.80 -32.66
CA ARG A 205 -24.66 10.76 -32.48
C ARG A 205 -23.47 10.11 -31.78
N ILE A 206 -22.28 10.61 -32.10
CA ILE A 206 -21.05 10.30 -31.36
C ILE A 206 -20.59 11.59 -30.66
N THR A 207 -20.49 11.57 -29.34
CA THR A 207 -20.03 12.72 -28.55
C THR A 207 -18.70 12.41 -27.90
N PHE A 208 -17.80 13.39 -27.85
CA PHE A 208 -16.56 13.32 -27.06
C PHE A 208 -16.75 14.09 -25.76
N ALA A 209 -16.23 13.53 -24.66
CA ALA A 209 -16.39 14.14 -23.33
C ALA A 209 -15.77 15.54 -23.23
N THR A 210 -16.57 16.50 -22.75
CA THR A 210 -16.12 17.85 -22.36
C THR A 210 -15.91 17.93 -20.85
N LYS A 211 -15.48 19.09 -20.33
CA LYS A 211 -15.33 19.32 -18.88
C LYS A 211 -16.66 19.16 -18.13
N GLU A 212 -17.76 19.50 -18.81
CA GLU A 212 -19.13 19.44 -18.32
C GLU A 212 -19.68 18.01 -18.35
N THR A 213 -19.28 17.21 -19.35
CA THR A 213 -19.85 15.86 -19.55
C THR A 213 -18.97 14.70 -19.10
N ILE A 214 -17.66 14.89 -18.87
CA ILE A 214 -16.70 13.81 -18.56
C ILE A 214 -17.15 12.90 -17.42
N LYS A 215 -17.78 13.46 -16.36
CA LYS A 215 -18.34 12.63 -15.28
C LYS A 215 -19.41 11.66 -15.81
N ARG A 216 -20.38 12.18 -16.56
CA ARG A 216 -21.49 11.42 -17.18
C ARG A 216 -20.97 10.38 -18.18
N ASP A 217 -20.00 10.74 -19.01
CA ASP A 217 -19.42 9.83 -20.02
C ASP A 217 -18.62 8.70 -19.37
N MET A 218 -17.85 8.99 -18.31
CA MET A 218 -17.15 7.98 -17.51
C MET A 218 -18.10 7.09 -16.70
N ASP A 219 -19.22 7.64 -16.21
CA ASP A 219 -20.26 6.86 -15.53
C ASP A 219 -20.86 5.81 -16.49
N ILE A 220 -21.29 6.23 -17.69
CA ILE A 220 -21.79 5.33 -18.76
C ILE A 220 -20.78 4.21 -19.10
N LEU A 221 -19.52 4.57 -19.31
CA LEU A 221 -18.44 3.63 -19.61
C LEU A 221 -18.31 2.54 -18.53
N PHE A 222 -18.28 2.94 -17.25
CA PHE A 222 -18.13 2.01 -16.15
C PHE A 222 -19.41 1.27 -15.78
N ASP A 223 -20.59 1.82 -16.07
CA ASP A 223 -21.87 1.13 -15.87
C ASP A 223 -21.98 -0.06 -16.84
N PHE A 224 -21.67 0.13 -18.12
CA PHE A 224 -21.56 -0.98 -19.08
C PHE A 224 -20.48 -1.99 -18.69
N TRP A 225 -19.31 -1.51 -18.25
CA TRP A 225 -18.23 -2.40 -17.81
C TRP A 225 -18.66 -3.24 -16.60
N ARG A 226 -19.35 -2.63 -15.63
CA ARG A 226 -19.91 -3.32 -14.45
C ARG A 226 -20.92 -4.39 -14.87
N ILE A 227 -21.89 -4.07 -15.72
CA ILE A 227 -22.91 -5.01 -16.20
C ILE A 227 -22.26 -6.27 -16.81
N ARG A 228 -21.22 -6.09 -17.64
CA ARG A 228 -20.51 -7.19 -18.30
C ARG A 228 -19.64 -8.02 -17.35
N TRP A 229 -18.94 -7.38 -16.42
CA TRP A 229 -17.85 -8.03 -15.68
C TRP A 229 -18.17 -8.38 -14.22
N ALA A 230 -19.14 -7.72 -13.57
CA ALA A 230 -19.54 -8.05 -12.20
C ALA A 230 -19.97 -9.52 -12.00
N PRO A 231 -20.74 -10.16 -12.91
CA PRO A 231 -21.12 -11.57 -12.77
C PRO A 231 -19.92 -12.53 -12.77
N HIS A 232 -18.81 -12.14 -13.41
CA HIS A 232 -17.63 -12.99 -13.60
C HIS A 232 -16.50 -12.69 -12.59
N LYS A 233 -16.42 -11.46 -12.07
CA LYS A 233 -15.34 -10.99 -11.19
C LYS A 233 -15.75 -10.82 -9.72
N GLY A 234 -17.06 -10.81 -9.44
CA GLY A 234 -17.62 -10.45 -8.13
C GLY A 234 -17.75 -8.92 -7.96
N LYS A 235 -18.78 -8.48 -7.23
CA LYS A 235 -19.15 -7.06 -7.07
C LYS A 235 -18.01 -6.21 -6.49
N GLU A 236 -17.46 -6.60 -5.35
CA GLU A 236 -16.40 -5.85 -4.64
C GLU A 236 -15.15 -5.64 -5.50
N ARG A 237 -14.66 -6.72 -6.13
CA ARG A 237 -13.50 -6.66 -7.03
C ARG A 237 -13.77 -5.79 -8.25
N THR A 238 -15.01 -5.77 -8.74
CA THR A 238 -15.43 -4.94 -9.88
C THR A 238 -15.39 -3.46 -9.50
N GLU A 239 -15.97 -3.05 -8.38
CA GLU A 239 -15.90 -1.66 -7.92
C GLU A 239 -14.47 -1.20 -7.59
N LEU A 240 -13.63 -2.07 -7.01
CA LEU A 240 -12.22 -1.75 -6.76
C LEU A 240 -11.44 -1.49 -8.05
N LEU A 241 -11.69 -2.29 -9.10
CA LEU A 241 -11.10 -2.09 -10.43
C LEU A 241 -11.64 -0.84 -11.12
N ILE A 242 -12.95 -0.57 -11.03
CA ILE A 242 -13.57 0.66 -11.53
C ILE A 242 -12.96 1.89 -10.84
N GLY A 243 -12.89 1.91 -9.51
CA GLY A 243 -12.34 3.05 -8.75
C GLY A 243 -10.89 3.35 -9.11
N ALA A 244 -10.02 2.33 -9.12
CA ALA A 244 -8.61 2.49 -9.49
C ALA A 244 -8.42 2.94 -10.94
N THR A 245 -9.20 2.37 -11.88
CA THR A 245 -9.12 2.71 -13.30
C THR A 245 -9.66 4.10 -13.58
N ARG A 246 -10.81 4.45 -12.99
CA ARG A 246 -11.40 5.79 -13.09
C ARG A 246 -10.43 6.85 -12.60
N GLN A 247 -9.79 6.63 -11.45
CA GLN A 247 -8.83 7.59 -10.92
C GLN A 247 -7.70 7.85 -11.92
N MET A 248 -7.06 6.78 -12.43
CA MET A 248 -5.99 6.86 -13.42
C MET A 248 -6.42 7.60 -14.70
N LEU A 249 -7.59 7.25 -15.26
CA LEU A 249 -8.10 7.90 -16.47
C LEU A 249 -8.44 9.38 -16.23
N MET A 250 -8.96 9.75 -15.06
CA MET A 250 -9.19 11.16 -14.73
C MET A 250 -7.88 11.97 -14.65
N ASP A 251 -6.77 11.38 -14.19
CA ASP A 251 -5.47 12.06 -14.22
C ASP A 251 -4.98 12.26 -15.67
N VAL A 252 -5.22 11.28 -16.56
CA VAL A 252 -4.94 11.40 -18.00
C VAL A 252 -5.83 12.49 -18.63
N TYR A 253 -7.10 12.58 -18.23
CA TYR A 253 -8.01 13.63 -18.67
C TYR A 253 -7.58 15.03 -18.22
N ILE A 254 -7.15 15.20 -16.97
CA ILE A 254 -6.65 16.48 -16.43
C ILE A 254 -5.42 16.99 -17.20
N ARG A 255 -4.62 16.09 -17.77
CA ARG A 255 -3.49 16.43 -18.67
C ARG A 255 -3.92 16.77 -20.10
N GLY A 256 -5.18 16.55 -20.48
CA GLY A 256 -5.68 16.72 -21.85
C GLY A 256 -5.39 15.53 -22.78
N ASP A 257 -4.96 14.39 -22.23
CA ASP A 257 -4.54 13.20 -22.96
C ASP A 257 -5.61 12.09 -22.99
N LEU A 258 -6.86 12.36 -22.61
CA LEU A 258 -7.96 11.39 -22.66
C LEU A 258 -9.09 11.86 -23.59
N GLU A 259 -9.44 11.03 -24.58
CA GLU A 259 -10.70 11.12 -25.31
C GLU A 259 -11.67 10.02 -24.84
N VAL A 260 -12.90 10.40 -24.52
CA VAL A 260 -13.98 9.47 -24.14
C VAL A 260 -15.14 9.64 -25.13
N PRO A 261 -15.11 8.94 -26.28
CA PRO A 261 -16.20 8.94 -27.25
C PRO A 261 -17.33 8.02 -26.78
N VAL A 262 -18.57 8.51 -26.87
CA VAL A 262 -19.81 7.78 -26.56
C VAL A 262 -20.72 7.79 -27.78
N LEU A 263 -21.20 6.62 -28.19
CA LEU A 263 -22.22 6.44 -29.23
C LEU A 263 -23.60 6.42 -28.59
N TRP A 264 -24.55 7.10 -29.21
CA TRP A 264 -25.93 7.24 -28.74
C TRP A 264 -26.94 6.86 -29.81
N PHE A 265 -28.15 6.54 -29.34
CA PHE A 265 -29.39 6.47 -30.11
C PHE A 265 -30.47 7.20 -29.32
N GLY A 266 -30.87 8.39 -29.78
CA GLY A 266 -31.59 9.38 -28.98
C GLY A 266 -30.81 9.73 -27.70
N ASP A 267 -31.45 9.48 -26.56
CA ASP A 267 -30.86 9.62 -25.22
C ASP A 267 -30.27 8.32 -24.66
N GLN A 268 -30.42 7.18 -25.35
CA GLN A 268 -29.82 5.91 -24.92
C GLN A 268 -28.34 5.86 -25.35
N PRO A 269 -27.38 5.77 -24.42
CA PRO A 269 -26.01 5.42 -24.79
C PRO A 269 -25.96 3.96 -25.25
N LEU A 270 -25.19 3.69 -26.30
CA LEU A 270 -25.00 2.35 -26.86
C LEU A 270 -23.60 1.79 -26.58
N GLY A 271 -22.62 2.67 -26.33
CA GLY A 271 -21.29 2.28 -25.89
C GLY A 271 -20.33 3.46 -25.78
N ALA A 272 -19.23 3.22 -25.08
CA ALA A 272 -18.18 4.19 -24.82
C ALA A 272 -16.80 3.52 -24.94
N LEU A 273 -15.81 4.30 -25.36
CA LEU A 273 -14.38 3.98 -25.23
C LEU A 273 -13.73 4.99 -24.27
N ALA A 274 -12.58 4.63 -23.72
CA ALA A 274 -11.62 5.60 -23.21
C ALA A 274 -10.28 5.36 -23.94
N ASN A 275 -9.88 6.37 -24.71
CA ASN A 275 -8.67 6.38 -25.53
C ASN A 275 -7.66 7.35 -24.91
N ILE A 276 -6.46 6.85 -24.61
CA ILE A 276 -5.33 7.66 -24.17
C ILE A 276 -4.60 8.17 -25.41
N ILE A 277 -4.29 9.46 -25.45
CA ILE A 277 -3.76 10.17 -26.62
C ILE A 277 -2.27 10.47 -26.38
N ASP A 278 -1.38 9.66 -26.95
CA ASP A 278 0.06 9.91 -26.89
C ASP A 278 0.48 10.78 -28.09
N ARG A 279 0.44 12.10 -27.89
CA ARG A 279 0.84 13.09 -28.89
C ARG A 279 2.34 13.07 -29.20
N GLN A 280 3.17 12.62 -28.23
CA GLN A 280 4.62 12.56 -28.39
C GLN A 280 5.04 11.44 -29.33
N LYS A 281 4.46 10.24 -29.17
CA LYS A 281 4.68 9.08 -30.06
C LYS A 281 3.67 8.99 -31.21
N LYS A 282 2.75 9.95 -31.34
CA LYS A 282 1.65 9.99 -32.33
C LYS A 282 0.81 8.70 -32.34
N SER A 283 0.45 8.19 -31.16
CA SER A 283 -0.36 6.98 -30.98
C SER A 283 -1.68 7.28 -30.26
N VAL A 284 -2.77 6.64 -30.69
CA VAL A 284 -4.02 6.54 -29.93
C VAL A 284 -4.06 5.17 -29.27
N LEU A 285 -4.11 5.13 -27.94
CA LEU A 285 -4.09 3.89 -27.15
C LEU A 285 -5.48 3.62 -26.59
N PHE A 286 -6.17 2.63 -27.14
CA PHE A 286 -7.48 2.20 -26.67
C PHE A 286 -7.34 1.44 -25.35
N TYR A 287 -7.77 2.07 -24.24
CA TYR A 287 -7.52 1.53 -22.90
C TYR A 287 -8.65 0.63 -22.39
N ILE A 288 -9.91 1.04 -22.54
CA ILE A 288 -11.07 0.30 -22.02
C ILE A 288 -12.35 0.65 -22.79
N THR A 289 -13.27 -0.31 -22.89
CA THR A 289 -14.61 -0.12 -23.49
C THR A 289 -15.71 -0.65 -22.56
N GLY A 290 -16.88 -0.06 -22.69
CA GLY A 290 -18.16 -0.60 -22.26
C GLY A 290 -19.20 -0.39 -23.36
N ARG A 291 -20.17 -1.31 -23.49
CA ARG A 291 -21.28 -1.18 -24.43
C ARG A 291 -22.56 -1.77 -23.86
N ASP A 292 -23.69 -1.40 -24.45
CA ASP A 292 -24.91 -2.16 -24.32
C ASP A 292 -24.70 -3.55 -24.97
N GLU A 293 -24.84 -4.61 -24.17
CA GLU A 293 -24.72 -5.98 -24.65
C GLU A 293 -25.99 -6.48 -25.36
N ASN A 294 -27.13 -5.79 -25.24
CA ASN A 294 -28.36 -6.10 -25.97
C ASN A 294 -28.33 -5.50 -27.39
N TRP A 295 -27.68 -4.35 -27.58
CA TRP A 295 -27.60 -3.69 -28.89
C TRP A 295 -26.54 -4.33 -29.82
N LYS A 296 -26.98 -4.80 -31.00
CA LYS A 296 -26.10 -5.51 -31.96
C LYS A 296 -25.82 -4.76 -33.27
N THR A 297 -26.77 -3.95 -33.76
CA THR A 297 -26.72 -3.35 -35.11
C THR A 297 -27.31 -1.92 -35.10
N PRO A 298 -26.56 -0.89 -35.53
CA PRO A 298 -25.13 -0.92 -35.85
C PRO A 298 -24.30 -1.33 -34.63
N SER A 299 -23.18 -2.04 -34.85
CA SER A 299 -22.37 -2.57 -33.74
C SER A 299 -21.61 -1.43 -33.04
N PRO A 300 -21.85 -1.14 -31.74
CA PRO A 300 -21.30 0.06 -31.10
C PRO A 300 -19.77 0.11 -31.12
N GLY A 301 -19.12 -1.02 -30.82
CA GLY A 301 -17.65 -1.12 -30.86
C GLY A 301 -17.08 -0.96 -32.27
N LEU A 302 -17.73 -1.53 -33.31
CA LEU A 302 -17.24 -1.41 -34.68
C LEU A 302 -17.34 0.04 -35.19
N VAL A 303 -18.45 0.72 -34.86
CA VAL A 303 -18.66 2.14 -35.17
C VAL A 303 -17.64 3.01 -34.43
N LEU A 304 -17.54 2.88 -33.10
CA LEU A 304 -16.68 3.73 -32.28
C LEU A 304 -15.21 3.61 -32.66
N HIS A 305 -14.68 2.39 -32.78
CA HIS A 305 -13.28 2.20 -33.22
C HIS A 305 -13.05 2.71 -34.64
N GLY A 306 -13.95 2.43 -35.59
CA GLY A 306 -13.80 2.92 -36.97
C GLY A 306 -13.83 4.45 -37.08
N HIS A 307 -14.71 5.10 -36.31
CA HIS A 307 -14.76 6.56 -36.20
C HIS A 307 -13.50 7.13 -35.55
N CYS A 308 -13.00 6.51 -34.48
CA CYS A 308 -11.77 6.96 -33.82
C CYS A 308 -10.53 6.75 -34.70
N ILE A 309 -10.44 5.66 -35.46
CA ILE A 309 -9.36 5.42 -36.43
C ILE A 309 -9.40 6.48 -37.54
N ARG A 310 -10.58 6.80 -38.10
CA ARG A 310 -10.72 7.88 -39.08
C ARG A 310 -10.24 9.22 -38.51
N ARG A 311 -10.73 9.61 -37.33
CA ARG A 311 -10.34 10.83 -36.62
C ARG A 311 -8.84 10.88 -36.32
N ALA A 312 -8.23 9.75 -35.94
CA ALA A 312 -6.80 9.66 -35.67
C ALA A 312 -5.97 9.92 -36.94
N ILE A 313 -6.39 9.35 -38.08
CA ILE A 313 -5.77 9.62 -39.40
C ILE A 313 -5.92 11.10 -39.79
N GLU A 314 -7.13 11.66 -39.67
CA GLU A 314 -7.41 13.09 -39.94
C GLU A 314 -6.55 14.04 -39.09
N GLN A 315 -6.18 13.62 -37.88
CA GLN A 315 -5.30 14.36 -36.96
C GLN A 315 -3.80 14.02 -37.12
N GLY A 316 -3.42 13.17 -38.08
CA GLY A 316 -2.02 12.83 -38.36
C GLY A 316 -1.35 11.91 -37.34
N PHE A 317 -2.13 11.17 -36.54
CA PHE A 317 -1.61 10.06 -35.73
C PHE A 317 -1.13 8.92 -36.64
N LYS A 318 -0.16 8.13 -36.15
CA LYS A 318 0.53 7.09 -36.92
C LYS A 318 0.26 5.66 -36.43
N THR A 319 -0.29 5.49 -35.23
CA THR A 319 -0.75 4.18 -34.73
C THR A 319 -2.07 4.28 -33.98
N TYR A 320 -2.93 3.27 -34.15
CA TYR A 320 -4.05 2.97 -33.26
C TYR A 320 -3.76 1.64 -32.55
N ASP A 321 -3.48 1.73 -31.27
CA ASP A 321 -3.00 0.64 -30.43
C ASP A 321 -4.17 0.09 -29.60
N PHE A 322 -4.52 -1.19 -29.77
CA PHE A 322 -5.58 -1.84 -29.01
C PHE A 322 -5.12 -2.38 -27.65
N LEU A 323 -3.87 -2.13 -27.26
CA LEU A 323 -3.22 -2.61 -26.05
C LEU A 323 -3.31 -4.14 -25.87
N ARG A 324 -3.00 -4.64 -24.67
CA ARG A 324 -2.87 -6.07 -24.41
C ARG A 324 -4.15 -6.84 -24.68
N GLY A 325 -3.97 -8.10 -25.10
CA GLY A 325 -5.02 -9.06 -25.37
C GLY A 325 -5.27 -9.21 -26.87
N ASN A 326 -5.31 -10.46 -27.31
CA ASN A 326 -5.69 -10.86 -28.66
C ASN A 326 -7.21 -11.12 -28.80
N GLU A 327 -8.07 -10.25 -28.26
CA GLU A 327 -9.52 -10.41 -28.44
C GLU A 327 -9.90 -10.40 -29.94
N PRO A 328 -10.68 -11.39 -30.44
CA PRO A 328 -10.93 -11.55 -31.88
C PRO A 328 -11.49 -10.32 -32.60
N TYR A 329 -12.22 -9.44 -31.90
CA TYR A 329 -12.77 -8.23 -32.51
C TYR A 329 -11.70 -7.18 -32.88
N LYS A 330 -10.54 -7.18 -32.22
CA LYS A 330 -9.42 -6.27 -32.53
C LYS A 330 -8.88 -6.55 -33.93
N TYR A 331 -8.85 -7.82 -34.33
CA TYR A 331 -8.38 -8.26 -35.64
C TYR A 331 -9.29 -7.83 -36.81
N PHE A 332 -10.51 -7.37 -36.54
CA PHE A 332 -11.36 -6.77 -37.58
C PHE A 332 -10.79 -5.46 -38.17
N PHE A 333 -9.85 -4.82 -37.48
CA PHE A 333 -9.22 -3.55 -37.88
C PHE A 333 -7.84 -3.72 -38.55
N GLY A 334 -7.45 -4.96 -38.89
CA GLY A 334 -6.16 -5.26 -39.52
C GLY A 334 -4.91 -4.91 -38.69
N PRO A 335 -4.85 -5.20 -37.38
CA PRO A 335 -3.66 -4.94 -36.58
C PRO A 335 -2.53 -5.95 -36.85
N GLU A 336 -1.30 -5.50 -36.63
CA GLU A 336 -0.13 -6.35 -36.45
C GLU A 336 0.08 -6.69 -34.96
N GLU A 337 0.67 -7.84 -34.65
CA GLU A 337 0.93 -8.25 -33.27
C GLU A 337 2.29 -7.76 -32.75
N GLN A 338 2.28 -6.82 -31.80
CA GLN A 338 3.46 -6.55 -30.95
C GLN A 338 3.46 -7.53 -29.77
N LYS A 339 4.65 -8.07 -29.42
CA LYS A 339 4.81 -9.05 -28.34
C LYS A 339 5.55 -8.46 -27.16
N LEU A 340 5.01 -8.68 -25.96
CA LEU A 340 5.61 -8.33 -24.69
C LEU A 340 6.11 -9.58 -23.97
N SER A 341 7.07 -9.41 -23.07
CA SER A 341 7.53 -10.48 -22.20
C SER A 341 6.95 -10.35 -20.79
N CYS A 342 6.63 -11.48 -20.16
CA CYS A 342 6.21 -11.58 -18.77
C CYS A 342 7.08 -12.64 -18.09
N THR A 343 7.99 -12.23 -17.20
CA THR A 343 8.91 -13.16 -16.53
C THR A 343 8.86 -12.97 -15.02
N LEU A 344 8.64 -14.08 -14.31
CA LEU A 344 8.82 -14.15 -12.86
C LEU A 344 10.19 -14.74 -12.55
N PHE A 345 11.04 -13.96 -11.88
CA PHE A 345 12.21 -14.48 -11.18
C PHE A 345 11.82 -14.72 -9.72
N ARG A 346 12.28 -15.84 -9.15
CA ARG A 346 12.00 -16.20 -7.76
C ARG A 346 13.22 -16.88 -7.12
N THR A 347 13.46 -16.57 -5.85
CA THR A 347 14.46 -17.27 -5.04
C THR A 347 14.08 -18.74 -4.85
N ARG A 348 15.05 -19.64 -4.98
CA ARG A 348 14.82 -21.09 -4.82
C ARG A 348 14.47 -21.49 -3.38
N SER A 349 14.92 -20.72 -2.39
CA SER A 349 14.56 -20.88 -0.98
C SER A 349 13.11 -20.45 -0.68
N GLY A 350 12.55 -19.52 -1.44
CA GLY A 350 11.28 -18.85 -1.10
C GLY A 350 11.42 -17.71 -0.07
N ASP A 351 12.55 -17.60 0.61
CA ASP A 351 12.93 -16.41 1.41
C ASP A 351 13.54 -15.31 0.53
N ASN A 352 13.66 -14.10 1.08
CA ASN A 352 14.43 -13.03 0.45
C ASN A 352 15.90 -13.47 0.26
N LEU A 353 16.54 -13.02 -0.82
CA LEU A 353 18.00 -13.05 -0.95
C LEU A 353 18.65 -12.43 0.30
N GLY A 354 19.75 -13.03 0.77
CA GLY A 354 20.41 -12.63 2.03
C GLY A 354 19.65 -13.00 3.31
N GLY A 355 18.49 -13.67 3.24
CA GLY A 355 17.72 -14.15 4.40
C GLY A 355 17.05 -13.06 5.24
N THR A 356 17.10 -11.80 4.80
CA THR A 356 16.68 -10.61 5.56
C THR A 356 15.74 -9.73 4.73
N LEU A 357 15.04 -8.79 5.37
CA LEU A 357 14.17 -7.85 4.67
C LEU A 357 14.96 -6.95 3.71
N HIS A 358 14.31 -6.50 2.64
CA HIS A 358 14.83 -5.38 1.86
C HIS A 358 14.92 -4.11 2.74
N PRO A 359 15.99 -3.28 2.68
CA PRO A 359 16.11 -2.09 3.52
C PRO A 359 14.89 -1.14 3.46
N ARG A 360 14.36 -0.90 2.25
CA ARG A 360 13.13 -0.12 2.02
C ARG A 360 11.85 -0.73 2.62
N SER A 361 11.88 -1.95 3.14
CA SER A 361 10.75 -2.65 3.76
C SER A 361 10.76 -2.62 5.28
N ILE A 362 11.92 -2.37 5.91
CA ILE A 362 12.10 -2.43 7.37
C ILE A 362 11.05 -1.57 8.09
N ARG A 363 10.95 -0.28 7.73
CA ARG A 363 9.93 0.64 8.30
C ARG A 363 8.50 0.13 8.11
N PHE A 364 8.16 -0.37 6.91
CA PHE A 364 6.82 -0.87 6.62
C PHE A 364 6.48 -2.10 7.45
N VAL A 365 7.40 -3.07 7.56
CA VAL A 365 7.19 -4.29 8.35
C VAL A 365 7.12 -3.96 9.85
N TYR A 366 7.94 -3.02 10.34
CA TYR A 366 7.81 -2.49 11.70
C TYR A 366 6.43 -1.85 11.96
N GLU A 367 5.95 -1.02 11.04
CA GLU A 367 4.60 -0.42 11.11
C GLU A 367 3.47 -1.49 11.07
N GLN A 368 3.67 -2.64 10.42
CA GLN A 368 2.73 -3.78 10.52
C GLN A 368 2.87 -4.52 11.86
N GLY A 369 4.09 -4.75 12.36
CA GLY A 369 4.34 -5.37 13.65
C GLY A 369 3.65 -4.61 14.80
N LEU A 370 3.75 -3.28 14.79
CA LEU A 370 3.02 -2.42 15.73
C LEU A 370 1.49 -2.56 15.63
N LYS A 371 0.94 -2.73 14.42
CA LYS A 371 -0.51 -2.94 14.24
C LYS A 371 -0.94 -4.30 14.75
N PHE A 372 -0.20 -5.36 14.42
CA PHE A 372 -0.45 -6.71 14.93
C PHE A 372 -0.36 -6.77 16.45
N TYR A 373 0.60 -6.09 17.06
CA TYR A 373 0.71 -5.99 18.52
C TYR A 373 -0.53 -5.32 19.12
N LYS A 374 -0.91 -4.14 18.59
CA LYS A 374 -2.11 -3.40 19.04
C LYS A 374 -3.42 -4.15 18.81
N SER A 375 -3.50 -5.00 17.78
CA SER A 375 -4.68 -5.83 17.49
C SER A 375 -4.65 -7.20 18.20
N GLY A 376 -3.74 -7.42 19.15
CA GLY A 376 -3.62 -8.68 19.90
C GLY A 376 -3.01 -9.86 19.12
N SER A 377 -2.60 -9.68 17.86
CA SER A 377 -1.97 -10.72 17.03
C SER A 377 -0.47 -10.86 17.37
N LYS A 378 -0.20 -11.25 18.62
CA LYS A 378 1.16 -11.42 19.18
C LYS A 378 2.10 -12.28 18.32
N PRO A 379 1.67 -13.41 17.70
CA PRO A 379 2.54 -14.20 16.83
C PRO A 379 2.98 -13.45 15.57
N ALA A 380 2.07 -12.71 14.91
CA ALA A 380 2.40 -11.94 13.72
C ALA A 380 3.28 -10.72 14.04
N ALA A 381 3.07 -10.08 15.19
CA ALA A 381 3.94 -9.04 15.72
C ALA A 381 5.36 -9.56 15.97
N ASN A 382 5.50 -10.74 16.59
CA ASN A 382 6.79 -11.39 16.83
C ASN A 382 7.55 -11.62 15.51
N ILE A 383 6.89 -12.22 14.50
CA ILE A 383 7.50 -12.46 13.18
C ILE A 383 7.97 -11.14 12.56
N ALA A 384 7.13 -10.10 12.58
CA ALA A 384 7.47 -8.79 12.02
C ALA A 384 8.69 -8.16 12.70
N PHE A 385 8.73 -8.11 14.03
CA PHE A 385 9.86 -7.51 14.76
C PHE A 385 11.14 -8.35 14.61
N THR A 386 11.06 -9.68 14.65
CA THR A 386 12.24 -10.54 14.40
C THR A 386 12.80 -10.34 12.99
N GLN A 387 11.97 -10.23 11.96
CA GLN A 387 12.45 -9.95 10.59
C GLN A 387 13.03 -8.54 10.45
N VAL A 388 12.51 -7.55 11.19
CA VAL A 388 13.09 -6.20 11.27
C VAL A 388 14.48 -6.26 11.90
N LEU A 389 14.66 -6.94 13.03
CA LEU A 389 15.97 -7.04 13.69
C LEU A 389 16.98 -7.87 12.91
N ALA A 390 16.54 -8.88 12.16
CA ALA A 390 17.43 -9.62 11.25
C ALA A 390 18.01 -8.71 10.14
N ALA A 391 17.27 -7.67 9.72
CA ALA A 391 17.70 -6.72 8.69
C ALA A 391 18.35 -5.44 9.24
N ALA A 392 18.01 -5.04 10.47
CA ALA A 392 18.56 -3.90 11.19
C ALA A 392 18.64 -4.23 12.70
N PRO A 393 19.74 -4.85 13.18
CA PRO A 393 19.88 -5.29 14.56
C PRO A 393 19.65 -4.19 15.60
N ASP A 394 20.07 -2.96 15.29
CA ASP A 394 19.98 -1.80 16.19
C ASP A 394 18.62 -1.07 16.13
N HIS A 395 17.60 -1.65 15.48
CA HIS A 395 16.27 -1.04 15.36
C HIS A 395 15.51 -1.08 16.70
N SER A 396 15.81 -0.12 17.58
CA SER A 396 15.33 -0.04 18.97
C SER A 396 13.82 -0.25 19.15
N GLY A 397 12.98 0.33 18.29
CA GLY A 397 11.53 0.16 18.37
C GLY A 397 11.06 -1.29 18.20
N ALA A 398 11.82 -2.11 17.47
CA ALA A 398 11.52 -3.54 17.27
C ALA A 398 12.12 -4.41 18.37
N GLN A 399 13.29 -4.04 18.91
CA GLN A 399 13.84 -4.61 20.15
C GLN A 399 12.85 -4.41 21.31
N PHE A 400 12.32 -3.19 21.48
CA PHE A 400 11.29 -2.86 22.46
C PHE A 400 9.98 -3.62 22.20
N GLY A 401 9.59 -3.78 20.93
CA GLY A 401 8.46 -4.61 20.51
C GLY A 401 8.59 -6.08 20.93
N LEU A 402 9.78 -6.68 20.77
CA LEU A 402 10.04 -8.04 21.25
C LEU A 402 10.10 -8.13 22.78
N ALA A 403 10.77 -7.19 23.46
CA ALA A 403 10.81 -7.17 24.92
C ALA A 403 9.40 -7.07 25.55
N ASN A 404 8.50 -6.32 24.91
CA ASN A 404 7.08 -6.31 25.29
C ASN A 404 6.37 -7.63 25.02
N LEU A 405 6.67 -8.33 23.92
CA LEU A 405 6.11 -9.67 23.65
C LEU A 405 6.61 -10.74 24.63
N THR A 406 7.87 -10.65 25.08
CA THR A 406 8.46 -11.48 26.15
C THR A 406 7.77 -11.19 27.49
N PHE A 407 7.63 -9.92 27.88
CA PHE A 407 6.83 -9.54 29.06
C PHE A 407 5.42 -10.11 29.00
N ASP A 408 4.77 -10.01 27.85
CA ASP A 408 3.42 -10.46 27.55
C ASP A 408 3.21 -11.98 27.55
N ARG A 409 4.30 -12.78 27.63
CA ARG A 409 4.29 -14.24 27.86
C ARG A 409 4.48 -14.62 29.33
N GLY A 410 4.83 -13.66 30.19
CA GLY A 410 5.25 -13.92 31.57
C GLY A 410 6.76 -14.13 31.76
N GLU A 411 7.56 -13.95 30.70
CA GLU A 411 9.02 -14.08 30.71
C GLU A 411 9.68 -12.81 31.33
N PHE A 412 9.20 -12.39 32.51
CA PHE A 412 9.44 -11.04 33.07
C PHE A 412 10.93 -10.71 33.27
N ARG A 413 11.73 -11.68 33.72
CA ARG A 413 13.18 -11.52 33.93
C ARG A 413 13.92 -11.22 32.62
N GLU A 414 13.54 -11.90 31.54
CA GLU A 414 14.15 -11.76 30.22
C GLU A 414 13.73 -10.43 29.57
N ALA A 415 12.46 -10.04 29.77
CA ALA A 415 11.97 -8.72 29.39
C ALA A 415 12.71 -7.59 30.12
N GLU A 416 12.93 -7.72 31.43
CA GLU A 416 13.69 -6.74 32.22
C GLU A 416 15.12 -6.55 31.68
N ILE A 417 15.82 -7.65 31.40
CA ILE A 417 17.18 -7.62 30.82
C ILE A 417 17.15 -6.88 29.47
N ALA A 418 16.16 -7.15 28.61
CA ALA A 418 16.02 -6.48 27.33
C ALA A 418 15.70 -4.97 27.46
N PHE A 419 14.85 -4.58 28.42
CA PHE A 419 14.58 -3.16 28.68
C PHE A 419 15.79 -2.42 29.27
N LEU A 420 16.59 -3.07 30.12
CA LEU A 420 17.84 -2.51 30.65
C LEU A 420 18.90 -2.33 29.55
N ALA A 421 19.01 -3.27 28.62
CA ALA A 421 19.90 -3.14 27.45
C ALA A 421 19.49 -1.98 26.54
N LEU A 422 18.18 -1.80 26.31
CA LEU A 422 17.62 -0.65 25.59
C LEU A 422 17.87 0.69 26.31
N LEU A 423 17.82 0.69 27.64
CA LEU A 423 18.08 1.89 28.43
C LEU A 423 19.57 2.28 28.35
N ALA A 424 20.46 1.30 28.38
CA ALA A 424 21.91 1.50 28.22
C ALA A 424 22.29 2.04 26.83
N SER A 425 21.50 1.77 25.79
CA SER A 425 21.69 2.33 24.44
C SER A 425 21.06 3.72 24.22
N GLY A 426 20.59 4.39 25.28
CA GLY A 426 20.16 5.79 25.24
C GLY A 426 18.74 6.02 24.69
N GLN A 427 17.91 4.98 24.63
CA GLN A 427 16.49 5.11 24.30
C GLN A 427 15.71 5.82 25.41
N ASP A 428 14.47 6.26 25.13
CA ASP A 428 13.62 7.02 26.08
C ASP A 428 13.57 6.38 27.48
N PRO A 429 14.22 7.01 28.49
CA PRO A 429 14.28 6.46 29.83
C PRO A 429 12.91 6.36 30.51
N VAL A 430 11.97 7.25 30.19
CA VAL A 430 10.66 7.31 30.87
C VAL A 430 9.86 6.05 30.56
N LEU A 431 9.74 5.70 29.28
CA LEU A 431 9.05 4.50 28.82
C LEU A 431 9.73 3.20 29.29
N LEU A 432 11.07 3.17 29.31
CA LEU A 432 11.81 1.97 29.72
C LEU A 432 11.77 1.74 31.22
N TRP A 433 11.94 2.78 32.05
CA TRP A 433 11.83 2.65 33.50
C TRP A 433 10.42 2.23 33.94
N MET A 434 9.36 2.66 33.22
CA MET A 434 8.00 2.16 33.41
C MET A 434 7.93 0.63 33.23
N ARG A 435 8.47 0.10 32.11
CA ARG A 435 8.42 -1.33 31.80
C ARG A 435 9.34 -2.18 32.68
N ILE A 436 10.50 -1.64 33.09
CA ILE A 436 11.37 -2.26 34.10
C ILE A 436 10.66 -2.37 35.45
N GLY A 437 10.00 -1.30 35.90
CA GLY A 437 9.22 -1.31 37.15
C GLY A 437 8.07 -2.31 37.11
N GLU A 438 7.37 -2.42 35.99
CA GLU A 438 6.31 -3.42 35.78
C GLU A 438 6.86 -4.86 35.80
N ALA A 439 8.00 -5.11 35.16
CA ALA A 439 8.64 -6.43 35.13
C ALA A 439 9.10 -6.87 36.52
N ARG A 440 9.65 -5.94 37.32
CA ARG A 440 10.04 -6.19 38.71
C ARG A 440 8.83 -6.41 39.62
N LEU A 441 7.78 -5.62 39.45
CA LEU A 441 6.52 -5.78 40.19
C LEU A 441 5.89 -7.15 39.94
N ALA A 442 5.89 -7.62 38.69
CA ALA A 442 5.41 -8.95 38.32
C ALA A 442 6.29 -10.10 38.86
N GLN A 443 7.61 -9.86 39.04
CA GLN A 443 8.55 -10.77 39.71
C GLN A 443 8.49 -10.69 41.25
N GLN A 444 7.65 -9.82 41.83
CA GLN A 444 7.58 -9.56 43.28
C GLN A 444 8.85 -8.90 43.89
N HIS A 445 9.72 -8.33 43.05
CA HIS A 445 10.88 -7.52 43.46
C HIS A 445 10.42 -6.09 43.82
N TYR A 446 9.64 -5.97 44.90
CA TYR A 446 8.88 -4.76 45.23
C TYR A 446 9.75 -3.54 45.53
N HIS A 447 10.91 -3.71 46.17
CA HIS A 447 11.84 -2.62 46.44
C HIS A 447 12.39 -2.03 45.14
N GLU A 448 12.95 -2.88 44.28
CA GLU A 448 13.56 -2.51 43.01
C GLU A 448 12.53 -2.00 41.98
N ALA A 449 11.27 -2.45 42.09
CA ALA A 449 10.15 -1.90 41.33
C ALA A 449 9.85 -0.46 41.76
N SER A 450 9.79 -0.18 43.07
CA SER A 450 9.58 1.19 43.58
C SER A 450 10.70 2.15 43.14
N GLU A 451 11.94 1.66 43.07
CA GLU A 451 13.08 2.44 42.55
C GLU A 451 12.96 2.72 41.05
N ALA A 452 12.59 1.72 40.25
CA ALA A 452 12.35 1.91 38.82
C ALA A 452 11.23 2.93 38.55
N PHE A 453 10.11 2.87 39.28
CA PHE A 453 9.05 3.89 39.14
C PHE A 453 9.50 5.27 39.66
N ARG A 454 10.35 5.36 40.70
CA ARG A 454 10.99 6.63 41.09
C ARG A 454 11.88 7.22 40.00
N GLN A 455 12.56 6.40 39.18
CA GLN A 455 13.31 6.92 38.03
C GLN A 455 12.41 7.57 36.97
N VAL A 456 11.15 7.12 36.84
CA VAL A 456 10.13 7.77 36.01
C VAL A 456 9.68 9.08 36.64
N THR A 457 9.27 9.07 37.91
CA THR A 457 8.69 10.25 38.56
C THR A 457 9.71 11.36 38.82
N ASN A 458 10.99 11.03 39.01
CA ASN A 458 12.07 12.04 39.06
C ASN A 458 12.24 12.80 37.73
N ARG A 459 11.85 12.21 36.59
CA ARG A 459 11.91 12.83 35.25
C ARG A 459 10.58 13.43 34.82
N ALA A 460 9.48 12.82 35.24
CA ALA A 460 8.11 13.27 35.00
C ALA A 460 7.31 13.24 36.32
N PRO A 461 7.42 14.30 37.18
CA PRO A 461 6.83 14.33 38.52
C PRO A 461 5.32 14.10 38.60
N PHE A 462 4.62 14.33 37.48
CA PHE A 462 3.17 14.15 37.37
C PHE A 462 2.77 12.91 36.52
N HIS A 463 3.68 11.94 36.34
CA HIS A 463 3.37 10.69 35.64
C HIS A 463 2.51 9.77 36.51
N ARG A 464 1.18 9.97 36.45
CA ARG A 464 0.15 9.40 37.32
C ARG A 464 0.24 7.89 37.51
N GLU A 465 0.41 7.15 36.41
CA GLU A 465 0.55 5.70 36.45
C GLU A 465 1.83 5.26 37.17
N ALA A 466 2.92 6.02 37.05
CA ALA A 466 4.18 5.74 37.73
C ALA A 466 4.08 6.03 39.22
N LEU A 467 3.42 7.14 39.60
CA LEU A 467 3.11 7.45 41.00
C LEU A 467 2.27 6.33 41.63
N TYR A 468 1.19 5.91 40.96
CA TYR A 468 0.32 4.84 41.44
C TYR A 468 1.08 3.51 41.59
N LYS A 469 1.82 3.08 40.55
CA LYS A 469 2.59 1.81 40.60
C LYS A 469 3.76 1.89 41.59
N CYS A 470 4.38 3.05 41.78
CA CYS A 470 5.39 3.28 42.83
C CYS A 470 4.80 3.08 44.23
N ALA A 471 3.62 3.64 44.49
CA ALA A 471 2.94 3.47 45.77
C ALA A 471 2.53 2.02 46.03
N VAL A 472 1.95 1.34 45.02
CA VAL A 472 1.62 -0.09 45.11
C VAL A 472 2.88 -0.93 45.41
N ALA A 473 4.00 -0.65 44.75
CA ALA A 473 5.27 -1.32 45.02
C ALA A 473 5.79 -1.05 46.44
N LEU A 474 5.70 0.18 46.95
CA LEU A 474 6.10 0.51 48.33
C LEU A 474 5.24 -0.17 49.38
N ILE A 475 3.92 -0.24 49.17
CA ILE A 475 3.00 -0.94 50.07
C ILE A 475 3.31 -2.44 50.11
N ALA A 476 3.57 -3.05 48.95
CA ALA A 476 3.97 -4.46 48.86
C ALA A 476 5.38 -4.73 49.43
N ALA A 477 6.25 -3.73 49.46
CA ALA A 477 7.55 -3.73 50.12
C ALA A 477 7.48 -3.35 51.63
N GLU A 478 6.32 -3.50 52.27
CA GLU A 478 6.04 -3.17 53.68
C GLU A 478 6.24 -1.67 54.07
N ARG A 479 6.53 -0.79 53.10
CA ARG A 479 6.73 0.66 53.28
C ARG A 479 5.43 1.44 53.09
N ALA A 480 4.37 1.00 53.79
CA ALA A 480 3.01 1.49 53.60
C ALA A 480 2.84 3.00 53.82
N MET A 481 3.61 3.61 54.73
CA MET A 481 3.57 5.06 54.99
C MET A 481 4.03 5.90 53.79
N GLU A 482 5.15 5.53 53.15
CA GLU A 482 5.65 6.21 51.96
C GLU A 482 4.73 5.99 50.75
N GLY A 483 4.16 4.78 50.64
CA GLY A 483 3.14 4.49 49.62
C GLY A 483 1.91 5.37 49.80
N ALA A 484 1.42 5.52 51.03
CA ALA A 484 0.27 6.38 51.34
C ALA A 484 0.53 7.86 51.01
N GLU A 485 1.72 8.39 51.28
CA GLU A 485 2.08 9.77 50.92
C GLU A 485 2.02 10.01 49.40
N ILE A 486 2.51 9.07 48.59
CA ILE A 486 2.44 9.16 47.12
C ILE A 486 0.99 9.08 46.62
N LEU A 487 0.15 8.22 47.22
CA LEU A 487 -1.27 8.15 46.88
C LEU A 487 -2.03 9.41 47.28
N ASP A 488 -1.71 9.99 48.43
CA ASP A 488 -2.34 11.22 48.92
C ASP A 488 -2.05 12.41 47.99
N ARG A 489 -0.79 12.53 47.54
CA ARG A 489 -0.40 13.50 46.51
C ARG A 489 -1.09 13.25 45.17
N LEU A 490 -1.34 11.98 44.81
CA LEU A 490 -1.98 11.62 43.55
C LEU A 490 -3.50 11.89 43.54
N GLN A 491 -4.20 11.73 44.67
CA GLN A 491 -5.63 12.05 44.77
C GLN A 491 -5.92 13.56 44.85
N HIS A 492 -5.00 14.35 45.43
CA HIS A 492 -5.17 15.80 45.63
C HIS A 492 -4.67 16.66 44.46
N TYR A 493 -4.07 16.07 43.43
CA TYR A 493 -3.68 16.81 42.23
C TYR A 493 -4.93 17.13 41.38
N HIS A 494 -5.20 18.40 41.12
CA HIS A 494 -6.35 18.79 40.28
C HIS A 494 -5.99 18.73 38.79
N SER A 495 -6.76 17.98 38.01
CA SER A 495 -6.62 17.88 36.56
C SER A 495 -7.93 17.39 35.91
N ASP A 496 -8.40 18.09 34.88
CA ASP A 496 -9.62 17.73 34.13
C ASP A 496 -9.43 16.56 33.15
N ASP A 497 -8.22 16.00 33.07
CA ASP A 497 -7.91 14.84 32.24
C ASP A 497 -8.55 13.58 32.81
N ALA A 498 -9.40 12.91 32.02
CA ALA A 498 -10.11 11.70 32.42
C ALA A 498 -9.17 10.58 32.93
N ALA A 499 -7.96 10.44 32.35
CA ALA A 499 -6.99 9.46 32.82
C ALA A 499 -6.40 9.85 34.19
N HIS A 500 -6.42 11.13 34.57
CA HIS A 500 -6.08 11.55 35.93
C HIS A 500 -7.14 11.11 36.93
N LEU A 501 -8.40 11.40 36.63
CA LEU A 501 -9.53 11.08 37.49
C LEU A 501 -9.58 9.57 37.80
N GLU A 502 -9.31 8.71 36.80
CA GLU A 502 -9.21 7.26 37.02
C GLU A 502 -8.10 6.86 38.00
N TYR A 503 -6.89 7.45 37.88
CA TYR A 503 -5.79 7.16 38.81
C TYR A 503 -5.98 7.78 40.21
N ALA A 504 -6.66 8.92 40.31
CA ALA A 504 -7.05 9.53 41.57
C ALA A 504 -8.12 8.71 42.33
N GLU A 505 -9.08 8.10 41.62
CA GLU A 505 -10.02 7.14 42.22
C GLU A 505 -9.32 5.85 42.67
N LYS A 506 -8.40 5.31 41.85
CA LYS A 506 -7.56 4.17 42.26
C LYS A 506 -6.73 4.48 43.52
N ALA A 507 -6.22 5.71 43.65
CA ALA A 507 -5.48 6.16 44.82
C ALA A 507 -6.37 6.24 46.07
N ARG A 508 -7.54 6.89 45.97
CA ARG A 508 -8.55 6.92 47.06
C ARG A 508 -8.94 5.52 47.53
N ALA A 509 -9.23 4.62 46.59
CA ALA A 509 -9.58 3.23 46.91
C ALA A 509 -8.43 2.47 47.60
N ALA A 510 -7.18 2.72 47.23
CA ALA A 510 -6.01 2.12 47.87
C ALA A 510 -5.76 2.68 49.29
N LEU A 511 -5.89 3.99 49.48
CA LEU A 511 -5.80 4.63 50.81
C LEU A 511 -6.87 4.12 51.78
N ALA A 512 -8.13 4.03 51.33
CA ALA A 512 -9.22 3.49 52.15
C ALA A 512 -8.96 2.04 52.59
N ARG A 513 -8.33 1.21 51.74
CA ARG A 513 -7.91 -0.15 52.10
C ARG A 513 -6.77 -0.17 53.12
N LEU A 514 -5.80 0.75 53.02
CA LEU A 514 -4.72 0.89 54.00
C LEU A 514 -5.27 1.28 55.39
N GLU A 515 -6.20 2.24 55.46
CA GLU A 515 -6.83 2.63 56.74
C GLU A 515 -7.61 1.46 57.37
N LEU A 516 -8.34 0.68 56.57
CA LEU A 516 -9.04 -0.53 57.05
C LEU A 516 -8.09 -1.65 57.48
N ALA A 517 -6.88 -1.70 56.94
CA ALA A 517 -5.86 -2.69 57.28
C ALA A 517 -5.01 -2.31 58.50
N LYS A 518 -5.07 -1.07 58.99
CA LYS A 518 -4.39 -0.68 60.24
C LYS A 518 -4.99 -1.48 61.41
N PRO A 519 -4.18 -2.14 62.25
CA PRO A 519 -4.68 -2.77 63.46
C PRO A 519 -5.32 -1.71 64.35
N LYS A 520 -6.59 -1.91 64.74
CA LYS A 520 -7.26 -1.04 65.71
C LYS A 520 -6.46 -1.04 67.00
N THR A 521 -5.78 0.07 67.29
CA THR A 521 -5.17 0.33 68.60
C THR A 521 -6.24 0.18 69.68
N ALA A 522 -6.08 -0.80 70.55
CA ALA A 522 -6.95 -0.95 71.71
C ALA A 522 -6.87 0.32 72.55
N MET A 523 -8.01 0.91 72.87
CA MET A 523 -8.04 2.06 73.78
C MET A 523 -7.57 1.62 75.18
N PRO A 524 -6.81 2.46 75.91
CA PRO A 524 -6.56 2.23 77.33
C PRO A 524 -7.89 2.12 78.08
N ALA A 525 -7.99 1.14 78.96
CA ALA A 525 -9.17 0.97 79.81
C ALA A 525 -9.09 1.94 81.00
N ASP A 526 -9.65 3.14 80.84
CA ASP A 526 -9.75 4.10 81.94
C ASP A 526 -10.84 3.68 82.95
N VAL A 527 -10.40 3.55 84.19
CA VAL A 527 -11.19 3.16 85.36
C VAL A 527 -11.88 4.40 85.95
N ILE A 528 -13.22 4.44 85.93
CA ILE A 528 -14.00 5.27 86.87
C ILE A 528 -15.17 4.45 87.46
N THR A 529 -15.39 4.67 88.75
CA THR A 529 -16.11 3.80 89.69
C THR A 529 -17.60 4.14 89.85
N LEU A 530 -18.44 3.11 89.98
CA LEU A 530 -19.74 3.01 90.67
C LEU A 530 -20.55 4.29 91.03
N ALA A 531 -21.81 4.35 90.53
CA ALA A 531 -22.98 4.63 91.39
C ALA A 531 -24.33 4.12 90.80
N ALA A 532 -25.11 3.43 91.65
CA ALA A 532 -26.57 3.26 91.67
C ALA A 532 -27.41 2.97 90.39
N LYS A 533 -28.01 1.76 90.34
CA LYS A 533 -29.34 1.49 89.74
C LYS A 533 -30.44 1.72 90.79
N PRO A 534 -31.69 2.06 90.42
CA PRO A 534 -32.71 0.99 90.29
C PRO A 534 -33.88 1.23 89.30
N LYS A 535 -34.36 0.13 88.67
CA LYS A 535 -35.77 -0.15 88.26
C LYS A 535 -36.37 0.77 87.13
N THR A 536 -37.33 0.39 86.28
CA THR A 536 -38.11 -0.86 86.08
C THR A 536 -38.79 -0.87 84.68
N THR A 537 -39.11 -2.08 84.15
CA THR A 537 -40.25 -2.44 83.26
C THR A 537 -40.57 -1.65 81.97
N GLY A 538 -40.75 -2.36 80.85
CA GLY A 538 -41.37 -1.80 79.63
C GLY A 538 -41.35 -2.72 78.42
N LYS A 539 -42.34 -3.61 78.32
CA LYS A 539 -42.56 -4.62 77.25
C LYS A 539 -42.74 -4.05 75.83
N ARG A 540 -42.24 -4.82 74.85
CA ARG A 540 -42.80 -5.15 73.50
C ARG A 540 -43.54 -4.08 72.68
N TRP A 541 -43.14 -3.91 71.41
CA TRP A 541 -43.96 -4.29 70.24
C TRP A 541 -43.14 -4.49 68.94
N HIS A 542 -43.73 -5.10 67.90
CA HIS A 542 -43.18 -5.50 66.59
C HIS A 542 -44.28 -5.27 65.49
N PRO A 543 -43.98 -5.23 64.17
CA PRO A 543 -43.08 -4.32 63.45
C PRO A 543 -43.80 -3.33 62.48
N PRO A 544 -44.53 -3.73 61.40
CA PRO A 544 -44.07 -4.23 60.09
C PRO A 544 -44.42 -3.32 58.86
N LYS A 545 -43.94 -3.73 57.65
CA LYS A 545 -44.36 -3.33 56.27
C LYS A 545 -43.79 -1.99 55.72
N VAL A 546 -43.59 -1.78 54.40
CA VAL A 546 -43.51 -2.64 53.18
C VAL A 546 -42.76 -1.87 52.08
N LEU A 547 -42.24 -2.59 51.07
CA LEU A 547 -41.74 -2.14 49.75
C LEU A 547 -42.03 -0.69 49.31
N HIS A 548 -40.98 -0.01 48.82
CA HIS A 548 -40.76 0.10 47.37
C HIS A 548 -39.26 0.05 47.05
#